data_AF-A0A378A4G9-F1
#
_entry.id   AF-A0A378A4G9-F1
#
_cell.length_a   1.000
_cell.length_b   1.000
_cell.length_c   1.000
_cell.angle_alpha   90.00
_cell.angle_beta   90.00
_cell.angle_gamma   90.00
#
_symmetry.space_group_name_H-M   'P 1'
#
loop_
_entity.id
_entity.type
_entity.pdbx_description
1 polymer ?
#
loop_
_entity_poly.entity_id
_entity_poly.type
_entity_poly.pdbx_seq_one_letter_code
_entity_poly.pdbx_strand_id
1 'polypeptide(L)'
;MKPFLRWCFVATALTLAGCSSTAWRKDAVLAVPLQPTLQQEVILARMEQILASRALSDDERAQLLYERGVLYDSLGLRALARNDFHKRWQSDPICRKYSIT
;
A
#
# COMPACT_ATOMS: atom_id res chain seq x y z
N MET A 1 -40.64 44.72 -5.72
CA MET A 1 -40.08 43.41 -6.15
C MET A 1 -38.64 43.14 -5.65
N LYS A 2 -37.98 44.05 -4.93
CA LYS A 2 -36.64 43.83 -4.34
C LYS A 2 -36.60 42.99 -3.04
N PRO A 3 -37.62 42.98 -2.15
CA PRO A 3 -37.53 42.20 -0.92
C PRO A 3 -37.71 40.70 -1.18
N PHE A 4 -38.65 40.31 -2.06
CA PHE A 4 -38.86 38.90 -2.41
C PHE A 4 -37.59 38.21 -2.93
N LEU A 5 -36.82 38.88 -3.79
CA LEU A 5 -35.56 38.33 -4.30
C LEU A 5 -34.50 38.13 -3.20
N ARG A 6 -34.44 39.02 -2.20
CA ARG A 6 -33.53 38.89 -1.05
C ARG A 6 -33.91 37.71 -0.15
N TRP A 7 -35.20 37.48 0.05
CA TRP A 7 -35.69 36.33 0.83
C TRP A 7 -35.43 34.99 0.13
N CYS A 8 -35.52 34.93 -1.20
CA CYS A 8 -35.12 33.73 -1.96
C CYS A 8 -33.64 33.40 -1.76
N PHE A 9 -32.75 34.40 -1.82
CA PHE A 9 -31.32 34.18 -1.61
C PHE A 9 -31.00 33.65 -0.21
N VAL A 10 -31.68 34.16 0.82
CA VAL A 10 -31.49 33.69 2.20
C VAL A 10 -32.00 32.26 2.37
N ALA A 11 -33.14 31.92 1.77
CA ALA A 11 -33.69 30.57 1.81
C ALA A 11 -32.77 29.54 1.13
N THR A 12 -32.19 29.89 -0.03
CA THR A 12 -31.22 29.03 -0.72
C THR A 12 -29.93 28.85 0.08
N ALA A 13 -29.46 29.89 0.79
CA ALA A 13 -28.29 29.76 1.65
C ALA A 13 -28.53 28.81 2.86
N LEU A 14 -29.72 28.84 3.46
CA LEU A 14 -30.08 27.94 4.56
C LEU A 14 -30.17 26.47 4.13
N THR A 15 -30.64 26.17 2.92
CA THR A 15 -30.74 24.78 2.44
C THR A 15 -29.38 24.16 2.13
N LEU A 16 -28.41 24.95 1.63
CA LEU A 16 -27.04 24.47 1.44
C LEU A 16 -26.32 24.14 2.75
N ALA A 17 -26.58 24.90 3.83
CA ALA A 17 -26.01 24.63 5.15
C ALA A 17 -26.54 23.34 5.80
N GLY A 18 -27.71 22.84 5.37
CA GLY A 18 -28.31 21.59 5.85
C GLY A 18 -27.75 20.31 5.20
N CYS A 19 -27.00 20.41 4.09
CA CYS A 19 -26.51 19.26 3.32
C CYS A 19 -25.19 18.67 3.85
N SER A 20 -24.94 18.75 5.17
CA SER A 20 -23.77 18.15 5.82
C SER A 20 -24.16 17.29 7.03
N SER A 21 -25.25 16.52 6.92
CA SER A 21 -25.50 15.45 7.89
C SER A 21 -24.59 14.26 7.54
N THR A 22 -23.51 14.07 8.28
CA THR A 22 -22.59 12.92 8.15
C THR A 22 -23.14 11.64 8.80
N ALA A 23 -24.44 11.62 9.13
CA ALA A 23 -25.13 10.53 9.84
C ALA A 23 -25.25 9.22 9.04
N TRP A 24 -24.77 9.17 7.79
CA TRP A 24 -24.92 8.06 6.84
C TRP A 24 -23.79 7.02 6.94
N ARG A 25 -22.80 7.26 7.81
CA ARG A 25 -21.65 6.36 8.04
C ARG A 25 -21.63 5.70 9.42
N LYS A 26 -22.80 5.46 10.03
CA LYS A 26 -22.85 4.77 11.33
C LYS A 26 -22.35 3.31 11.28
N ASP A 27 -22.38 2.68 10.10
CA ASP A 27 -22.01 1.27 9.91
C ASP A 27 -20.79 1.07 9.01
N ALA A 28 -19.95 2.10 8.84
CA ALA A 28 -18.68 1.94 8.15
C ALA A 28 -17.72 1.14 9.05
N VAL A 29 -17.82 -0.20 9.02
CA VAL A 29 -16.82 -1.11 9.59
C VAL A 29 -15.50 -0.84 8.87
N LEU A 30 -14.69 0.03 9.46
CA LEU A 30 -13.30 0.19 9.08
C LEU A 30 -12.60 -1.10 9.49
N ALA A 31 -12.28 -1.95 8.52
CA ALA A 31 -11.40 -3.08 8.75
C ALA A 31 -10.06 -2.52 9.24
N VAL A 32 -9.85 -2.57 10.57
CA VAL A 32 -8.57 -2.22 11.16
C VAL A 32 -7.58 -3.28 10.69
N PRO A 33 -6.47 -2.89 10.04
CA PRO A 33 -5.49 -3.86 9.61
C PRO A 33 -4.95 -4.57 10.85
N LEU A 34 -4.90 -5.89 10.78
CA LEU A 34 -4.27 -6.73 11.80
C LEU A 34 -2.84 -6.22 12.01
N GLN A 35 -2.53 -5.76 13.23
CA GLN A 35 -1.19 -5.26 13.55
C GLN A 35 -0.18 -6.38 13.24
N PRO A 36 0.87 -6.11 12.42
CA PRO A 36 1.89 -7.09 12.14
C PRO A 36 2.54 -7.53 13.45
N THR A 37 2.83 -8.82 13.58
CA THR A 37 3.40 -9.35 14.83
C THR A 37 4.86 -8.90 14.95
N LEU A 38 5.29 -8.52 16.16
CA LEU A 38 6.66 -8.04 16.44
C LEU A 38 7.76 -8.99 15.95
N GLN A 39 7.50 -10.30 15.91
CA GLN A 39 8.46 -11.30 15.46
C GLN A 39 8.71 -11.23 13.94
N GLN A 40 7.70 -10.89 13.15
CA GLN A 40 7.81 -10.78 11.69
C GLN A 40 8.62 -9.54 11.28
N GLU A 41 8.45 -8.44 12.01
CA GLU A 41 9.22 -7.20 11.78
C GLU A 41 10.72 -7.40 12.04
N VAL A 42 11.08 -8.15 13.09
CA VAL A 42 12.49 -8.46 13.41
C VAL A 42 13.13 -9.31 12.31
N ILE A 43 12.40 -10.32 11.79
CA ILE A 43 12.89 -11.17 10.69
C ILE A 43 13.10 -10.31 9.43
N LEU A 44 12.15 -9.44 9.10
CA LEU A 44 12.24 -8.54 7.95
C LEU A 44 13.41 -7.55 8.07
N ALA A 45 13.59 -6.94 9.24
CA ALA A 45 14.72 -6.04 9.51
C ALA A 45 16.07 -6.73 9.31
N ARG A 46 16.17 -8.01 9.73
CA ARG A 46 17.39 -8.81 9.53
C ARG A 46 17.65 -9.10 8.05
N MET A 47 16.62 -9.45 7.28
CA MET A 47 16.75 -9.68 5.84
C MET A 47 17.17 -8.40 5.09
N GLU A 48 16.60 -7.24 5.45
CA GLU A 48 17.03 -5.95 4.90
C GLU A 48 18.49 -5.64 5.22
N GLN A 49 18.93 -5.89 6.45
CA GLN A 49 20.32 -5.68 6.84
C GLN A 49 21.30 -6.57 6.07
N ILE A 50 20.92 -7.82 5.81
CA ILE A 50 21.69 -8.75 4.97
C ILE A 50 21.73 -8.23 3.52
N LEU A 51 20.61 -7.77 2.96
CA LEU A 51 20.57 -7.19 1.60
C LEU A 51 21.34 -5.87 1.46
N ALA A 52 21.42 -5.09 2.53
CA ALA A 52 22.21 -3.86 2.59
C ALA A 52 23.72 -4.15 2.73
N SER A 53 24.08 -5.34 3.20
CA SER A 53 25.48 -5.76 3.25
C SER A 53 26.01 -6.04 1.85
N ARG A 54 27.21 -5.52 1.55
CA ARG A 54 27.85 -5.60 0.23
C ARG A 54 28.52 -6.95 -0.06
N ALA A 55 28.23 -7.96 0.78
CA ALA A 55 28.94 -9.23 0.81
C ALA A 55 28.28 -10.34 -0.02
N LEU A 56 27.08 -10.10 -0.57
CA LEU A 56 26.32 -11.10 -1.32
C LEU A 56 26.66 -11.03 -2.82
N SER A 57 26.86 -12.20 -3.43
CA SER A 57 26.86 -12.33 -4.88
C SER A 57 25.46 -12.05 -5.46
N ASP A 58 25.37 -11.68 -6.74
CA ASP A 58 24.09 -11.37 -7.38
C ASP A 58 23.11 -12.55 -7.33
N ASP A 59 23.60 -13.79 -7.38
CA ASP A 59 22.80 -15.01 -7.28
C ASP A 59 22.25 -15.23 -5.86
N GLU A 60 23.09 -15.06 -4.83
CA GLU A 60 22.66 -15.15 -3.42
C GLU A 60 21.66 -14.05 -3.07
N ARG A 61 21.89 -12.84 -3.58
CA ARG A 61 20.97 -11.71 -3.44
C ARG A 61 19.63 -12.00 -4.11
N ALA A 62 19.66 -12.57 -5.32
CA ALA A 62 18.45 -12.99 -6.03
C ALA A 62 17.70 -14.09 -5.27
N GLN A 63 18.40 -15.04 -4.65
CA GLN A 63 17.78 -16.09 -3.83
C GLN A 63 17.13 -15.50 -2.57
N LEU A 64 17.81 -14.59 -1.89
CA LEU A 64 17.29 -13.98 -0.67
C LEU A 64 16.07 -13.06 -0.93
N LEU A 65 16.03 -12.39 -2.08
CA LEU A 65 14.83 -11.66 -2.55
C LEU A 65 13.64 -12.59 -2.81
N TYR A 66 13.88 -13.81 -3.31
CA TYR A 66 12.82 -14.80 -3.49
C TYR A 66 12.22 -15.25 -2.15
N GLU A 67 13.09 -15.61 -1.19
CA GLU A 67 12.67 -16.04 0.14
C GLU A 67 11.87 -14.94 0.86
N ARG A 68 12.31 -13.68 0.75
CA ARG A 68 11.59 -12.53 1.31
C ARG A 68 10.23 -12.31 0.65
N GLY A 69 10.15 -12.46 -0.68
CA GLY A 69 8.90 -12.37 -1.42
C GLY A 69 7.87 -13.43 -1.02
N VAL A 70 8.31 -14.68 -0.81
CA VAL A 70 7.45 -15.77 -0.32
C VAL A 70 6.94 -15.46 1.10
N LEU A 71 7.82 -14.94 1.97
CA LEU A 71 7.42 -14.52 3.31
C LEU A 71 6.40 -13.38 3.25
N TYR A 72 6.60 -12.35 2.43
CA TYR A 72 5.62 -11.28 2.23
C TYR A 72 4.26 -11.77 1.70
N ASP A 73 4.22 -12.75 0.80
CA ASP A 73 2.96 -13.30 0.29
C ASP A 73 2.19 -14.05 1.39
N SER A 74 2.90 -14.81 2.24
CA SER A 74 2.31 -15.48 3.41
C SER A 74 1.77 -14.51 4.48
N LEU A 75 2.34 -13.31 4.57
CA LEU A 75 1.86 -12.24 5.46
C LEU A 75 0.70 -11.44 4.87
N GLY A 76 0.26 -11.74 3.64
CA GLY A 76 -0.75 -10.96 2.91
C GLY A 76 -0.22 -9.63 2.36
N LEU A 77 1.08 -9.37 2.45
CA LEU A 77 1.76 -8.18 1.94
C LEU A 77 2.09 -8.32 0.46
N ARG A 78 1.07 -8.62 -0.35
CA ARG A 78 1.20 -8.98 -1.77
C ARG A 78 1.90 -7.93 -2.63
N ALA A 79 1.75 -6.64 -2.30
CA ALA A 79 2.43 -5.55 -3.00
C ALA A 79 3.96 -5.58 -2.80
N LEU A 80 4.40 -5.91 -1.57
CA LEU A 80 5.82 -6.05 -1.24
C LEU A 80 6.40 -7.31 -1.86
N ALA A 81 5.66 -8.44 -1.82
CA ALA A 81 6.03 -9.67 -2.51
C ALA A 81 6.25 -9.43 -4.03
N ARG A 82 5.35 -8.68 -4.67
CA ARG A 82 5.46 -8.36 -6.10
C ARG A 82 6.70 -7.52 -6.44
N ASN A 83 7.07 -6.57 -5.57
CA ASN A 83 8.28 -5.76 -5.73
C ASN A 83 9.55 -6.63 -5.64
N ASP A 84 9.60 -7.55 -4.68
CA ASP A 84 10.76 -8.42 -4.51
C ASP A 84 10.94 -9.41 -5.65
N PHE A 85 9.85 -9.99 -6.15
CA PHE A 85 9.90 -10.83 -7.35
C PHE A 85 10.33 -10.03 -8.58
N HIS A 86 9.91 -8.77 -8.71
CA HIS A 86 10.35 -7.88 -9.79
C HIS A 86 11.86 -7.58 -9.71
N LYS A 87 12.38 -7.30 -8.50
CA LYS A 87 13.81 -7.08 -8.29
C LYS A 87 14.63 -8.32 -8.63
N ARG A 88 14.16 -9.51 -8.24
CA ARG A 88 14.79 -10.79 -8.61
C ARG A 88 14.77 -11.02 -10.12
N TRP A 89 13.66 -10.73 -10.79
CA TRP A 89 13.56 -10.81 -12.24
C TRP A 89 14.59 -9.93 -12.93
N GLN A 90 14.83 -8.73 -12.40
CA GLN A 90 15.77 -7.80 -12.97
C GLN A 90 17.24 -8.17 -12.72
N SER A 91 17.54 -8.87 -11.61
CA SER A 91 18.89 -9.37 -11.34
C SER A 91 19.26 -10.61 -12.18
N ASP A 92 18.30 -11.45 -12.54
CA ASP A 92 18.55 -12.69 -13.27
C ASP A 92 18.94 -12.42 -14.75
N PRO A 93 20.14 -12.83 -15.20
CA PRO A 93 20.59 -12.61 -16.58
C PRO A 93 19.79 -13.39 -17.63
N ILE A 94 19.16 -14.52 -17.26
CA ILE A 94 18.32 -15.32 -18.15
C ILE A 94 17.00 -14.60 -18.35
N CYS A 95 16.33 -14.21 -17.27
CA CYS A 95 15.05 -13.52 -17.34
C CYS A 95 15.15 -12.11 -17.94
N ARG A 96 16.25 -11.38 -17.69
CA ARG A 96 16.51 -10.06 -18.30
C ARG A 96 16.55 -10.12 -19.83
N LYS A 97 17.07 -11.21 -20.42
CA LYS A 97 17.07 -11.40 -21.89
C LYS A 97 15.68 -11.52 -22.50
N TYR A 98 14.70 -11.96 -21.72
CA TYR A 98 13.30 -12.08 -22.14
C TYR A 98 12.44 -10.88 -21.72
N SER A 99 13.04 -9.85 -21.11
CA SER A 99 12.42 -8.53 -20.92
C SER A 99 12.48 -7.77 -22.25
N ILE A 100 11.68 -8.22 -23.20
CA ILE A 100 11.54 -7.70 -24.56
C ILE A 100 10.94 -6.28 -24.49
N THR A 101 11.47 -5.42 -25.38
CA THR A 101 10.78 -4.35 -26.14
C THR A 101 9.29 -4.14 -25.87
#